data_AF-A0A0M9DIG0-F1
#
_entry.id   AF-A0A0M9DIG0-F1
#
_cell.length_a   1.000
_cell.length_b   1.000
_cell.length_c   1.000
_cell.angle_alpha   90.00
_cell.angle_beta   90.00
_cell.angle_gamma   90.00
#
_symmetry.space_group_name_H-M   'P 1'
#
loop_
_entity.id
_entity.type
_entity.pdbx_description
1 polymer ?
#
loop_
_entity_poly.entity_id
_entity_poly.type
_entity_poly.pdbx_seq_one_letter_code
_entity_poly.pdbx_strand_id
1 'polypeptide(L)'
;MFVNGIEIDIANLEKPLLLVSEEDELLFQRLLQPTIEHQLIQCQLALSTRKSISLVKDVWLAMYRDRENLYINSGHAMLYPIRLILFELVTQAEYFQRLAKKSRGDECLSFMYAVILLQFVLQWLKERFRDNREVYSTLRLLYRVSDDEVRQEPCFETREQKVAQAVAVKAIRFEVREHTQEFTSLLSQSYKLIAFLHSKLRDEGGEAAILPSLRNIAETLNRFYKDRYTTHNPSFTG
;
A
#
# COMPACT_ATOMS: atom_id res chain seq x y z
N MET A 1 15.26 -9.46 -7.94
CA MET A 1 14.26 -9.25 -9.02
C MET A 1 14.15 -7.76 -9.33
N PHE A 2 14.06 -7.35 -10.60
CA PHE A 2 14.01 -5.92 -10.93
C PHE A 2 12.58 -5.36 -10.93
N VAL A 3 12.29 -4.38 -10.05
CA VAL A 3 11.09 -3.55 -10.11
C VAL A 3 11.49 -2.15 -10.49
N ASN A 4 10.91 -1.62 -11.59
CA ASN A 4 11.20 -0.26 -12.08
C ASN A 4 12.70 0.05 -12.21
N GLY A 5 13.53 -0.96 -12.55
CA GLY A 5 14.98 -0.81 -12.69
C GLY A 5 15.80 -1.05 -11.41
N ILE A 6 15.19 -1.35 -10.26
CA ILE A 6 15.89 -1.68 -9.00
C ILE A 6 15.79 -3.16 -8.69
N GLU A 7 16.92 -3.79 -8.33
CA GLU A 7 16.91 -5.12 -7.74
C GLU A 7 16.30 -5.10 -6.33
N ILE A 8 15.09 -5.66 -6.21
CA ILE A 8 14.44 -5.96 -4.95
C ILE A 8 14.69 -7.43 -4.60
N ASP A 9 15.27 -7.64 -3.42
CA ASP A 9 15.33 -8.95 -2.77
C ASP A 9 13.99 -9.23 -2.07
N ILE A 10 13.12 -9.95 -2.76
CA ILE A 10 11.81 -10.38 -2.24
C ILE A 10 11.91 -11.51 -1.21
N ALA A 11 13.05 -12.21 -1.13
CA ALA A 11 13.27 -13.24 -0.11
C ALA A 11 13.55 -12.61 1.27
N ASN A 12 13.99 -11.35 1.28
CA ASN A 12 14.29 -10.60 2.49
C ASN A 12 13.36 -9.40 2.63
N LEU A 13 12.05 -9.58 2.72
CA LEU A 13 11.14 -8.48 3.07
C LEU A 13 11.28 -8.07 4.55
N GLU A 14 10.78 -6.89 4.91
CA GLU A 14 10.74 -6.49 6.31
C GLU A 14 9.86 -7.47 7.10
N LYS A 15 10.20 -7.67 8.38
CA LYS A 15 9.39 -8.53 9.23
C LYS A 15 7.97 -7.98 9.32
N PRO A 16 6.92 -8.82 9.24
CA PRO A 16 5.53 -8.38 9.22
C PRO A 16 5.11 -7.71 10.52
N LEU A 17 4.16 -6.77 10.45
CA LEU A 17 3.54 -6.19 11.66
C LEU A 17 2.68 -7.23 12.38
N LEU A 18 2.09 -8.14 11.63
CA LEU A 18 1.17 -9.15 12.13
C LEU A 18 1.90 -10.45 12.43
N LEU A 19 1.42 -11.20 13.42
CA LEU A 19 1.82 -12.59 13.58
C LEU A 19 1.31 -13.39 12.38
N VAL A 20 2.23 -14.03 11.67
CA VAL A 20 1.97 -14.80 10.45
C VAL A 20 2.49 -16.23 10.60
N SER A 21 1.78 -17.15 9.96
CA SER A 21 2.28 -18.50 9.74
C SER A 21 3.30 -18.55 8.60
N GLU A 22 4.12 -19.59 8.56
CA GLU A 22 5.01 -19.86 7.42
C GLU A 22 4.23 -20.07 6.12
N GLU A 23 3.05 -20.70 6.21
CA GLU A 23 2.15 -20.90 5.07
C GLU A 23 1.69 -19.57 4.46
N ASP A 24 1.33 -18.58 5.29
CA ASP A 24 0.91 -17.25 4.82
C ASP A 24 2.06 -16.49 4.14
N GLU A 25 3.28 -16.60 4.68
CA GLU A 25 4.47 -16.00 4.05
C GLU A 25 4.76 -16.63 2.68
N LEU A 26 4.73 -17.95 2.58
CA LEU A 26 4.90 -18.66 1.31
C LEU A 26 3.80 -18.32 0.30
N LEU A 27 2.55 -18.22 0.76
CA LEU A 27 1.41 -17.84 -0.07
C LEU A 27 1.60 -16.42 -0.63
N PHE A 28 1.99 -15.46 0.21
CA PHE A 28 2.26 -14.10 -0.23
C PHE A 28 3.38 -14.04 -1.26
N GLN A 29 4.48 -14.77 -1.06
CA GLN A 29 5.59 -14.83 -2.01
C GLN A 29 5.14 -15.37 -3.38
N ARG A 30 4.32 -16.44 -3.39
CA ARG A 30 3.75 -17.02 -4.62
C ARG A 30 2.84 -16.07 -5.39
N LEU A 31 2.19 -15.13 -4.71
CA LEU A 31 1.39 -14.08 -5.36
C LEU A 31 2.27 -12.93 -5.87
N LEU A 32 3.22 -12.49 -5.05
CA LEU A 32 4.06 -11.33 -5.32
C LEU A 32 4.99 -11.55 -6.51
N GLN A 33 5.66 -12.70 -6.56
CA GLN A 33 6.69 -13.00 -7.56
C GLN A 33 6.15 -12.91 -9.00
N PRO A 34 5.12 -13.67 -9.42
CA PRO A 34 4.58 -13.57 -10.77
C PRO A 34 3.97 -12.20 -11.05
N THR A 35 3.39 -11.54 -10.03
CA THR A 35 2.83 -10.18 -10.18
C THR A 35 3.88 -9.19 -10.63
N ILE A 36 5.07 -9.24 -10.04
CA ILE A 36 6.17 -8.35 -10.41
C ILE A 36 6.81 -8.80 -11.72
N GLU A 37 7.17 -10.09 -11.86
CA GLU A 37 7.88 -10.62 -13.03
C GLU A 37 7.12 -10.37 -14.33
N HIS A 38 5.80 -10.51 -14.29
CA HIS A 38 4.94 -10.33 -15.45
C HIS A 38 4.24 -8.96 -15.49
N GLN A 39 4.56 -8.06 -14.55
CA GLN A 39 3.95 -6.73 -14.43
C GLN A 39 2.42 -6.77 -14.42
N LEU A 40 1.85 -7.75 -13.72
CA LEU A 40 0.41 -8.04 -13.71
C LEU A 40 -0.39 -6.90 -13.08
N ILE A 41 0.21 -6.22 -12.09
CA ILE A 41 -0.35 -5.04 -11.45
C ILE A 41 0.70 -3.92 -11.50
N GLN A 42 0.40 -2.87 -12.27
CA GLN A 42 1.33 -1.77 -12.48
C GLN A 42 1.17 -0.62 -11.44
N CYS A 43 1.10 -0.97 -10.15
CA CYS A 43 1.02 0.01 -9.07
C CYS A 43 2.42 0.48 -8.64
N GLN A 44 2.85 1.61 -9.19
CA GLN A 44 4.22 2.14 -9.07
C GLN A 44 4.66 2.58 -7.66
N LEU A 45 3.78 2.61 -6.67
CA LEU A 45 4.12 2.94 -5.28
C LEU A 45 3.93 1.75 -4.34
N ALA A 46 2.80 1.04 -4.47
CA ALA A 46 2.48 -0.08 -3.58
C ALA A 46 3.49 -1.23 -3.67
N LEU A 47 4.05 -1.47 -4.86
CA LEU A 47 5.00 -2.57 -5.10
C LEU A 47 6.41 -2.08 -5.41
N SER A 48 6.78 -0.84 -5.04
CA SER A 48 8.04 -0.22 -5.49
C SER A 48 9.25 -0.39 -4.59
N THR A 49 9.05 -0.65 -3.30
CA THR A 49 10.14 -0.77 -2.32
C THR A 49 9.87 -1.96 -1.40
N ARG A 50 10.92 -2.49 -0.75
CA ARG A 50 10.76 -3.52 0.30
C ARG A 50 9.77 -3.08 1.39
N LYS A 51 9.78 -1.78 1.74
CA LYS A 51 8.91 -1.21 2.79
C LYS A 51 7.45 -1.11 2.34
N SER A 52 7.18 -0.66 1.11
CA SER A 52 5.81 -0.62 0.58
C SER A 52 5.24 -2.02 0.30
N ILE A 53 6.07 -2.94 -0.22
CA ILE A 53 5.68 -4.36 -0.38
C ILE A 53 5.34 -4.99 0.98
N SER A 54 6.11 -4.68 2.02
CA SER A 54 5.83 -5.19 3.37
C SER A 54 4.52 -4.61 3.93
N LEU A 55 4.20 -3.35 3.64
CA LEU A 55 2.90 -2.76 3.98
C LEU A 55 1.76 -3.44 3.22
N VAL A 56 1.96 -3.75 1.93
CA VAL A 56 1.01 -4.56 1.14
C VAL A 56 0.78 -5.91 1.80
N LYS A 57 1.82 -6.59 2.26
CA LYS A 57 1.69 -7.86 2.99
C LYS A 57 0.83 -7.72 4.24
N ASP A 58 1.09 -6.70 5.07
CA ASP A 58 0.33 -6.47 6.30
C ASP A 58 -1.17 -6.23 6.00
N VAL A 59 -1.47 -5.38 5.01
CA VAL A 59 -2.86 -5.05 4.62
C VAL A 59 -3.55 -6.22 3.92
N TRP A 60 -2.84 -6.95 3.07
CA TRP A 60 -3.33 -8.16 2.40
C TRP A 60 -3.76 -9.20 3.42
N LEU A 61 -2.90 -9.51 4.41
CA LEU A 61 -3.22 -10.50 5.43
C LEU A 61 -4.46 -10.09 6.23
N ALA A 62 -4.58 -8.79 6.54
CA ALA A 62 -5.76 -8.24 7.21
C ALA A 62 -7.06 -8.37 6.39
N MET A 63 -6.98 -8.36 5.06
CA MET A 63 -8.13 -8.66 4.21
C MET A 63 -8.40 -10.17 4.12
N TYR A 64 -7.34 -10.97 3.96
CA TYR A 64 -7.41 -12.41 3.69
C TYR A 64 -7.89 -13.23 4.89
N ARG A 65 -7.33 -13.01 6.09
CA ARG A 65 -7.55 -13.84 7.30
C ARG A 65 -8.69 -13.39 8.22
N ASP A 66 -9.32 -12.25 7.92
CA ASP A 66 -10.25 -11.53 8.81
C ASP A 66 -9.57 -10.95 10.07
N ARG A 67 -9.94 -9.71 10.41
CA ARG A 67 -9.22 -8.86 11.37
C ARG A 67 -9.31 -9.36 12.82
N GLU A 68 -10.36 -10.13 13.14
CA GLU A 68 -10.63 -10.64 14.49
C GLU A 68 -9.58 -11.64 15.00
N ASN A 69 -8.77 -12.23 14.09
CA ASN A 69 -7.74 -13.22 14.43
C ASN A 69 -6.31 -12.69 14.31
N LEU A 70 -6.11 -11.37 14.14
CA LEU A 70 -4.80 -10.79 13.85
C LEU A 70 -4.20 -10.07 15.05
N TYR A 71 -3.03 -10.57 15.49
CA TYR A 71 -2.25 -9.99 16.58
C TYR A 71 -1.08 -9.19 16.01
N ILE A 72 -0.93 -7.95 16.48
CA ILE A 72 0.22 -7.10 16.13
C ILE A 72 1.42 -7.55 16.96
N ASN A 73 2.55 -7.81 16.29
CA ASN A 73 3.84 -8.01 16.93
C ASN A 73 4.36 -6.65 17.44
N SER A 74 4.29 -6.43 18.74
CA SER A 74 4.69 -5.17 19.38
C SER A 74 6.15 -4.82 19.15
N GLY A 75 7.04 -5.81 19.06
CA GLY A 75 8.46 -5.60 18.74
C GLY A 75 8.65 -5.03 17.34
N HIS A 76 7.96 -5.57 16.34
CA HIS A 76 8.03 -5.05 14.97
C HIS A 76 7.28 -3.71 14.82
N ALA A 77 6.16 -3.54 15.53
CA ALA A 77 5.39 -2.30 15.52
C ALA A 77 6.23 -1.09 15.98
N MET A 78 7.13 -1.28 16.95
CA MET A 78 8.07 -0.25 17.40
C MET A 78 9.16 0.08 16.37
N LEU A 79 9.55 -0.89 15.53
CA LEU A 79 10.56 -0.72 14.47
C LEU A 79 9.97 -0.09 13.21
N TYR A 80 8.67 -0.22 12.97
CA TYR A 80 8.01 0.26 11.76
C TYR A 80 6.81 1.17 12.07
N PRO A 81 6.97 2.26 12.85
CA PRO A 81 5.87 3.11 13.29
C PRO A 81 5.10 3.78 12.14
N ILE A 82 5.76 4.12 11.02
CA ILE A 82 5.06 4.62 9.82
C ILE A 82 4.19 3.53 9.20
N ARG A 83 4.72 2.31 9.09
CA ARG A 83 3.96 1.17 8.56
C ARG A 83 2.75 0.86 9.43
N LEU A 84 2.94 0.91 10.76
CA LEU A 84 1.88 0.73 11.74
C LEU A 84 0.76 1.76 11.60
N ILE A 85 1.08 3.05 11.54
CA ILE A 85 0.02 4.07 11.44
C ILE A 85 -0.73 3.97 10.13
N LEU A 86 -0.06 3.67 9.01
CA LEU A 86 -0.74 3.48 7.72
C LEU A 86 -1.64 2.25 7.76
N PHE A 87 -1.15 1.16 8.34
CA PHE A 87 -1.95 -0.05 8.57
C PHE A 87 -3.20 0.28 9.39
N GLU A 88 -3.07 0.97 10.53
CA GLU A 88 -4.20 1.35 11.39
C GLU A 88 -5.23 2.21 10.64
N LEU A 89 -4.77 3.28 9.97
CA LEU A 89 -5.64 4.21 9.25
C LEU A 89 -6.43 3.53 8.14
N VAL A 90 -5.79 2.63 7.39
CA VAL A 90 -6.44 1.89 6.31
C VAL A 90 -7.40 0.86 6.88
N THR A 91 -6.96 0.05 7.84
CA THR A 91 -7.72 -1.10 8.31
C THR A 91 -8.90 -0.73 9.24
N GLN A 92 -8.88 0.46 9.84
CA GLN A 92 -10.01 1.00 10.61
C GLN A 92 -11.13 1.58 9.73
N ALA A 93 -10.86 1.89 8.46
CA ALA A 93 -11.86 2.48 7.59
C ALA A 93 -12.97 1.49 7.21
N GLU A 94 -14.21 1.98 7.15
CA GLU A 94 -15.39 1.17 6.79
C GLU A 94 -15.22 0.52 5.40
N TYR A 95 -14.66 1.24 4.44
CA TYR A 95 -14.44 0.73 3.09
C TYR A 95 -13.45 -0.43 3.05
N PHE A 96 -12.42 -0.42 3.90
CA PHE A 96 -11.53 -1.57 4.06
C PHE A 96 -12.30 -2.78 4.57
N GLN A 97 -13.12 -2.63 5.62
CA GLN A 97 -13.90 -3.72 6.20
C GLN A 97 -14.83 -4.36 5.15
N ARG A 98 -15.45 -3.54 4.30
CA ARG A 98 -16.28 -4.00 3.18
C ARG A 98 -15.48 -4.78 2.14
N LEU A 99 -14.25 -4.37 1.82
CA LEU A 99 -13.35 -5.11 0.93
C LEU A 99 -12.92 -6.44 1.55
N ALA A 100 -12.43 -6.40 2.79
CA ALA A 100 -12.01 -7.59 3.53
C ALA A 100 -13.13 -8.64 3.61
N LYS A 101 -14.37 -8.23 3.87
CA LYS A 101 -15.52 -9.14 3.85
C LYS A 101 -15.76 -9.79 2.48
N LYS A 102 -15.49 -9.07 1.38
CA LYS A 102 -15.70 -9.56 0.01
C LYS A 102 -14.61 -10.50 -0.47
N SER A 103 -13.37 -10.32 -0.02
CA SER A 103 -12.20 -11.09 -0.47
C SER A 103 -11.68 -12.10 0.55
N ARG A 104 -12.37 -12.26 1.70
CA ARG A 104 -11.98 -13.18 2.77
C ARG A 104 -11.75 -14.59 2.22
N GLY A 105 -10.59 -15.17 2.53
CA GLY A 105 -10.22 -16.50 2.05
C GLY A 105 -9.87 -16.59 0.56
N ASP A 106 -9.97 -15.50 -0.19
CA ASP A 106 -9.51 -15.39 -1.58
C ASP A 106 -8.19 -14.60 -1.59
N GLU A 107 -7.10 -15.33 -1.73
CA GLU A 107 -5.74 -14.79 -1.63
C GLU A 107 -5.40 -13.82 -2.77
N CYS A 108 -5.84 -14.13 -3.99
CA CYS A 108 -5.58 -13.34 -5.19
C CYS A 108 -6.38 -12.03 -5.16
N LEU A 109 -7.67 -12.13 -4.84
CA LEU A 109 -8.56 -10.97 -4.77
C LEU A 109 -8.16 -10.03 -3.63
N SER A 110 -7.86 -10.58 -2.45
CA SER A 110 -7.36 -9.79 -1.33
C SER A 110 -6.05 -9.09 -1.67
N PHE A 111 -5.16 -9.75 -2.42
CA PHE A 111 -3.87 -9.18 -2.80
C PHE A 111 -4.05 -8.01 -3.77
N MET A 112 -4.86 -8.18 -4.81
CA MET A 112 -5.22 -7.10 -5.74
C MET A 112 -5.83 -5.90 -5.01
N TYR A 113 -6.76 -6.15 -4.07
CA TYR A 113 -7.42 -5.10 -3.32
C TYR A 113 -6.44 -4.32 -2.45
N ALA A 114 -5.54 -5.02 -1.74
CA ALA A 114 -4.52 -4.39 -0.91
C ALA A 114 -3.56 -3.52 -1.74
N VAL A 115 -3.08 -4.04 -2.88
CA VAL A 115 -2.17 -3.31 -3.77
C VAL A 115 -2.83 -2.03 -4.30
N ILE A 116 -4.06 -2.11 -4.82
CA ILE A 116 -4.77 -0.95 -5.38
C ILE A 116 -5.07 0.07 -4.29
N LEU A 117 -5.58 -0.37 -3.13
CA LEU A 117 -5.91 0.53 -2.02
C LEU A 117 -4.68 1.29 -1.54
N LEU A 118 -3.57 0.60 -1.33
CA LEU A 118 -2.33 1.22 -0.89
C LEU A 118 -1.74 2.13 -1.97
N GLN A 119 -1.88 1.81 -3.27
CA GLN A 119 -1.42 2.71 -4.33
C GLN A 119 -2.02 4.12 -4.17
N PHE A 120 -3.31 4.22 -3.84
CA PHE A 120 -3.98 5.50 -3.61
C PHE A 120 -3.50 6.20 -2.34
N VAL A 121 -3.39 5.47 -1.23
CA VAL A 121 -2.93 6.02 0.06
C VAL A 121 -1.52 6.56 -0.06
N LEU A 122 -0.63 5.79 -0.67
CA LEU A 122 0.77 6.15 -0.87
C LEU A 122 0.93 7.34 -1.83
N GLN A 123 0.11 7.43 -2.88
CA GLN A 123 0.09 8.58 -3.78
C GLN A 123 -0.40 9.84 -3.06
N TRP A 124 -1.48 9.75 -2.28
CA TRP A 124 -2.00 10.87 -1.50
C TRP A 124 -0.96 11.42 -0.51
N LEU A 125 -0.29 10.54 0.24
CA LEU A 125 0.80 10.93 1.14
C LEU A 125 1.96 11.61 0.42
N LYS A 126 2.38 11.06 -0.73
CA LYS A 126 3.47 11.60 -1.53
C LYS A 126 3.19 13.03 -1.98
N GLU A 127 1.96 13.32 -2.39
CA GLU A 127 1.58 14.67 -2.83
C GLU A 127 1.36 15.61 -1.67
N ARG A 128 0.67 15.16 -0.62
CA ARG A 128 0.32 16.01 0.52
C ARG A 128 1.55 16.51 1.27
N PHE A 129 2.56 15.66 1.41
CA PHE A 129 3.81 16.03 2.08
C PHE A 129 4.89 16.53 1.13
N ARG A 130 4.63 16.69 -0.18
CA ARG A 130 5.65 17.07 -1.18
C ARG A 130 6.47 18.30 -0.78
N ASP A 131 5.82 19.31 -0.20
CA ASP A 131 6.45 20.57 0.19
C ASP A 131 7.02 20.53 1.63
N ASN A 132 6.64 19.54 2.44
CA ASN A 132 7.21 19.30 3.76
C ASN A 132 8.47 18.42 3.63
N ARG A 133 9.63 19.04 3.43
CA ARG A 133 10.89 18.33 3.14
C ARG A 133 11.28 17.28 4.19
N GLU A 134 11.02 17.54 5.48
CA GLU A 134 11.37 16.64 6.59
C GLU A 134 10.48 15.39 6.59
N VAL A 135 9.17 15.55 6.45
CA VAL A 135 8.25 14.41 6.38
C VAL A 135 8.42 13.69 5.06
N TYR A 136 8.57 14.41 3.95
CA TYR A 136 8.76 13.84 2.63
C TYR A 136 10.03 12.99 2.52
N SER A 137 11.16 13.44 3.09
CA SER A 137 12.40 12.68 3.09
C SER A 137 12.25 11.36 3.86
N THR A 138 11.50 11.37 4.95
CA THR A 138 11.20 10.19 5.75
C THR A 138 10.27 9.23 4.99
N LEU A 139 9.21 9.76 4.34
CA LEU A 139 8.25 8.97 3.57
C LEU A 139 8.82 8.46 2.24
N ARG A 140 9.87 9.07 1.70
CA ARG A 140 10.56 8.57 0.50
C ARG A 140 11.00 7.12 0.64
N LEU A 141 11.30 6.65 1.85
CA LEU A 141 11.63 5.25 2.10
C LEU A 141 10.51 4.27 1.68
N LEU A 142 9.27 4.74 1.56
CA LEU A 142 8.13 3.96 1.04
C LEU A 142 8.02 4.00 -0.49
N TYR A 143 8.59 5.00 -1.16
CA TYR A 143 8.24 5.36 -2.55
C TYR A 143 9.42 5.48 -3.52
N ARG A 144 10.67 5.56 -3.04
CA ARG A 144 11.79 5.95 -3.90
C ARG A 144 12.22 4.78 -4.79
N VAL A 145 12.13 5.03 -6.10
CA VAL A 145 12.44 4.12 -7.22
C VAL A 145 13.84 4.39 -7.81
N SER A 146 14.59 5.31 -7.23
CA SER A 146 15.98 5.58 -7.60
C SER A 146 16.72 6.13 -6.39
N ASP A 147 17.85 5.54 -6.05
CA ASP A 147 19.14 6.25 -6.01
C ASP A 147 20.23 5.27 -5.54
N ASP A 148 21.33 5.29 -6.28
CA ASP A 148 22.56 4.50 -6.22
C ASP A 148 23.35 4.55 -4.88
N GLU A 149 22.69 4.74 -3.74
CA GLU A 149 23.33 4.91 -2.43
C GLU A 149 22.93 3.89 -1.36
N VAL A 150 22.16 2.83 -1.70
CA VAL A 150 21.92 1.74 -0.74
C VAL A 150 23.05 0.69 -0.80
N ARG A 151 24.31 1.15 -0.79
CA ARG A 151 25.37 0.30 -0.25
C ARG A 151 25.24 0.38 1.26
N GLN A 152 24.56 -0.63 1.80
CA GLN A 152 24.46 -0.92 3.23
C GLN A 152 23.75 0.16 4.05
N GLU A 153 22.41 0.12 4.12
CA GLU A 153 21.76 0.66 5.34
C GLU A 153 22.32 -0.15 6.53
N PRO A 154 22.98 0.48 7.52
CA PRO A 154 23.45 -0.23 8.69
C PRO A 154 22.26 -0.82 9.44
N CYS A 155 22.48 -1.98 10.04
CA CYS A 155 21.55 -2.78 10.83
C CYS A 155 20.99 -2.06 12.10
N PHE A 156 21.22 -0.76 12.27
CA PHE A 156 20.84 0.00 13.46
C PHE A 156 20.17 1.33 13.09
N GLU A 157 18.89 1.47 13.46
CA GLU A 157 18.20 2.75 13.37
C GLU A 157 18.84 3.79 14.29
N THR A 158 19.27 4.93 13.73
CA THR A 158 19.82 6.03 14.53
C THR A 158 18.72 6.72 15.33
N ARG A 159 19.10 7.41 16.41
CA ARG A 159 18.15 8.24 17.17
C ARG A 159 17.45 9.28 16.28
N GLU A 160 18.20 9.86 15.34
CA GLU A 160 17.69 10.84 14.38
C GLU A 160 16.63 10.23 13.46
N GLN A 161 16.86 9.01 12.96
CA GLN A 161 15.87 8.29 12.17
C GLN A 161 14.59 7.99 12.97
N LYS A 162 14.72 7.59 14.24
CA LYS A 162 13.55 7.36 15.11
C LYS A 162 12.75 8.65 15.37
N VAL A 163 13.45 9.77 15.56
CA VAL A 163 12.82 11.09 15.71
C VAL A 163 12.11 11.48 14.41
N ALA A 164 12.76 11.35 13.26
CA ALA A 164 12.18 11.66 11.96
C ALA A 164 10.93 10.80 11.67
N GLN A 165 10.97 9.51 11.99
CA GLN A 165 9.80 8.63 11.89
C GLN A 165 8.66 9.07 12.82
N ALA A 166 8.96 9.45 14.07
CA ALA A 166 7.94 9.96 14.99
C ALA A 166 7.31 11.28 14.51
N VAL A 167 8.11 12.19 13.94
CA VAL A 167 7.64 13.42 13.31
C VAL A 167 6.72 13.11 12.13
N ALA A 168 7.12 12.18 11.26
CA ALA A 168 6.30 11.76 10.12
C ALA A 168 4.97 11.12 10.58
N VAL A 169 4.98 10.25 11.60
CA VAL A 169 3.75 9.66 12.16
C VAL A 169 2.82 10.74 12.71
N LYS A 170 3.37 11.71 13.45
CA LYS A 170 2.58 12.83 13.98
C LYS A 170 1.97 13.65 12.85
N ALA A 171 2.75 13.96 11.82
CA ALA A 171 2.29 14.71 10.65
C ALA A 171 1.17 13.96 9.92
N ILE A 172 1.34 12.66 9.64
CA ILE A 172 0.31 11.83 9.01
C ILE A 172 -0.99 11.84 9.83
N ARG A 173 -0.90 11.61 11.14
CA ARG A 173 -2.09 11.59 12.03
C ARG A 173 -2.81 12.93 12.02
N PHE A 174 -2.06 14.01 12.10
CA PHE A 174 -2.61 15.36 12.05
C PHE A 174 -3.31 15.61 10.70
N GLU A 175 -2.63 15.29 9.61
CA GLU A 175 -3.14 15.51 8.25
C GLU A 175 -4.44 14.75 7.99
N VAL A 176 -4.48 13.46 8.35
CA VAL A 176 -5.69 12.65 8.17
C VAL A 176 -6.82 13.13 9.08
N ARG A 177 -6.52 13.62 10.28
CA ARG A 177 -7.54 14.16 11.19
C ARG A 177 -8.15 15.45 10.64
N GLU A 178 -7.33 16.42 10.25
CA GLU A 178 -7.81 17.70 9.70
C GLU A 178 -8.53 17.51 8.36
N HIS A 179 -8.11 16.51 7.57
CA HIS A 179 -8.68 16.21 6.25
C HIS A 179 -9.43 14.87 6.22
N THR A 180 -10.16 14.55 7.28
CA THR A 180 -10.85 13.26 7.45
C THR A 180 -11.81 12.96 6.29
N GLN A 181 -12.56 13.97 5.82
CA GLN A 181 -13.50 13.79 4.70
C GLN A 181 -12.78 13.46 3.40
N GLU A 182 -11.66 14.14 3.12
CA GLU A 182 -10.84 13.90 1.94
C GLU A 182 -10.25 12.49 1.97
N PHE A 183 -9.66 12.09 3.10
CA PHE A 183 -9.09 10.76 3.28
C PHE A 183 -10.16 9.66 3.17
N THR A 184 -11.33 9.87 3.77
CA THR A 184 -12.46 8.94 3.65
C THR A 184 -12.96 8.84 2.21
N SER A 185 -13.03 9.96 1.50
CA SER A 185 -13.39 10.02 0.09
C SER A 185 -12.39 9.28 -0.80
N LEU A 186 -11.09 9.40 -0.52
CA LEU A 186 -10.03 8.63 -1.19
C LEU A 186 -10.30 7.13 -1.06
N LEU A 187 -10.48 6.64 0.17
CA LEU A 187 -10.75 5.22 0.43
C LEU A 187 -12.07 4.73 -0.20
N SER A 188 -13.11 5.57 -0.18
CA SER A 188 -14.39 5.31 -0.84
C SER A 188 -14.22 5.08 -2.35
N GLN A 189 -13.36 5.87 -2.98
CA GLN A 189 -13.12 5.79 -4.42
C GLN A 189 -12.25 4.62 -4.79
N SER A 190 -11.20 4.35 -4.02
CA SER A 190 -10.43 3.12 -4.15
C SER A 190 -11.37 1.92 -4.05
N TYR A 191 -12.29 1.90 -3.09
CA TYR A 191 -13.33 0.87 -2.98
C TYR A 191 -14.23 0.80 -4.21
N LYS A 192 -14.75 1.92 -4.72
CA LYS A 192 -15.63 1.93 -5.89
C LYS A 192 -14.94 1.40 -7.14
N LEU A 193 -13.68 1.79 -7.36
CA LEU A 193 -12.87 1.26 -8.45
C LEU A 193 -12.65 -0.24 -8.30
N ILE A 194 -12.24 -0.68 -7.11
CA ILE A 194 -12.05 -2.09 -6.80
C ILE A 194 -13.35 -2.89 -7.02
N ALA A 195 -14.49 -2.36 -6.57
CA ALA A 195 -15.79 -2.99 -6.75
C ALA A 195 -16.21 -3.05 -8.22
N PHE A 196 -15.93 -2.00 -9.01
CA PHE A 196 -16.16 -1.99 -10.45
C PHE A 196 -15.32 -3.04 -11.17
N LEU A 197 -14.03 -3.12 -10.85
CA LEU A 197 -13.14 -4.16 -11.38
C LEU A 197 -13.66 -5.55 -11.00
N HIS A 198 -14.09 -5.74 -9.76
CA HIS A 198 -14.64 -7.01 -9.30
C HIS A 198 -15.98 -7.38 -9.97
N SER A 199 -16.87 -6.43 -10.26
CA SER A 199 -18.10 -6.73 -11.00
C SER A 199 -17.81 -7.18 -12.44
N LYS A 200 -16.81 -6.57 -13.09
CA LYS A 200 -16.37 -6.98 -14.43
C LYS A 200 -15.83 -8.41 -14.44
N LEU A 201 -15.13 -8.83 -13.39
CA LEU A 201 -14.65 -10.21 -13.23
C LEU A 201 -15.78 -11.26 -13.16
N ARG A 202 -16.95 -10.89 -12.62
CA ARG A 202 -18.09 -11.83 -12.51
C ARG A 202 -18.89 -11.96 -13.81
N ASP A 203 -18.91 -10.92 -14.64
CA ASP A 203 -19.72 -10.89 -15.87
C ASP A 203 -19.04 -11.57 -17.07
N GLU A 204 -17.70 -11.66 -17.10
CA GLU A 204 -16.95 -12.10 -18.30
C GLU A 204 -16.51 -13.58 -18.34
N GLY A 205 -16.84 -14.41 -17.34
CA GLY A 205 -16.73 -15.88 -17.42
C GLY A 205 -15.31 -16.44 -17.66
N GLY A 206 -14.66 -16.87 -16.58
CA GLY A 206 -13.46 -17.73 -16.63
C GLY A 206 -12.19 -17.05 -16.12
N GLU A 207 -11.53 -17.69 -15.15
CA GLU A 207 -10.33 -17.24 -14.42
C GLU A 207 -9.11 -16.87 -15.31
N ALA A 208 -9.14 -17.21 -16.61
CA ALA A 208 -8.00 -17.10 -17.52
C ALA A 208 -7.79 -15.73 -18.18
N ALA A 209 -8.77 -14.81 -18.14
CA ALA A 209 -8.73 -13.54 -18.90
C ALA A 209 -8.33 -12.29 -18.09
N ILE A 210 -7.90 -12.47 -16.84
CA ILE A 210 -7.74 -11.37 -15.88
C ILE A 210 -6.42 -10.61 -16.10
N LEU A 211 -5.32 -11.32 -16.30
CA LEU A 211 -3.99 -10.72 -16.33
C LEU A 211 -3.77 -9.68 -17.46
N PRO A 212 -4.29 -9.87 -18.69
CA PRO A 212 -4.14 -8.89 -19.75
C PRO A 212 -4.96 -7.61 -19.52
N SER A 213 -6.11 -7.69 -18.84
CA SER A 213 -7.00 -6.54 -18.60
C SER A 213 -6.55 -5.69 -17.39
N LEU A 214 -5.86 -6.29 -16.41
CA LEU A 214 -5.19 -5.56 -15.33
C LEU A 214 -3.98 -4.73 -15.80
N ARG A 215 -3.41 -5.07 -16.96
CA ARG A 215 -2.21 -4.41 -17.52
C ARG A 215 -2.38 -2.90 -17.76
N ASN A 216 -3.62 -2.41 -17.92
CA ASN A 216 -3.97 -1.00 -18.08
C ASN A 216 -4.55 -0.33 -16.82
N ILE A 217 -4.50 -1.01 -15.67
CA ILE A 217 -4.95 -0.43 -14.40
C ILE A 217 -4.07 0.76 -14.03
N ALA A 218 -2.77 0.76 -14.33
CA ALA A 218 -1.92 1.93 -14.08
C ALA A 218 -2.41 3.19 -14.79
N GLU A 219 -2.75 3.11 -16.08
CA GLU A 219 -3.28 4.26 -16.81
C GLU A 219 -4.63 4.70 -16.27
N THR A 220 -5.49 3.75 -15.89
CA THR A 220 -6.82 4.03 -15.31
C THR A 220 -6.69 4.66 -13.92
N LEU A 221 -5.79 4.13 -13.08
CA LEU A 221 -5.45 4.66 -11.75
C LEU A 221 -4.83 6.03 -11.86
N ASN A 222 -3.84 6.20 -12.74
CA ASN A 222 -3.15 7.47 -12.97
C ASN A 222 -4.08 8.52 -13.58
N ARG A 223 -4.98 8.16 -14.50
CA ARG A 223 -6.00 9.06 -15.06
C ARG A 223 -7.03 9.47 -14.01
N PHE A 224 -7.59 8.50 -13.28
CA PHE A 224 -8.52 8.77 -12.17
C PHE A 224 -7.90 9.67 -11.11
N TYR A 225 -6.63 9.45 -10.79
CA TYR A 225 -5.88 10.27 -9.86
C TYR A 225 -5.58 11.67 -10.42
N LYS A 226 -5.10 11.77 -11.67
CA LYS A 226 -4.75 13.01 -12.37
C LYS A 226 -5.96 13.93 -12.55
N ASP A 227 -7.09 13.39 -12.99
CA ASP A 227 -8.33 14.16 -13.20
C ASP A 227 -8.84 14.77 -11.89
N ARG A 228 -8.57 14.09 -10.77
CA ARG A 228 -9.03 14.50 -9.44
C ARG A 228 -8.09 15.46 -8.70
N TYR A 229 -6.76 15.30 -8.86
CA TYR A 229 -5.77 16.01 -8.06
C TYR A 229 -4.86 16.97 -8.87
N THR A 230 -4.87 16.93 -10.21
CA THR A 230 -4.05 17.85 -11.03
C THR A 230 -4.85 18.91 -11.78
N THR A 231 -6.18 18.83 -11.81
CA THR A 231 -6.97 20.02 -12.11
C THR A 231 -6.80 20.95 -10.90
N HIS A 232 -6.16 22.11 -11.10
CA HIS A 232 -6.17 23.20 -10.13
C HIS A 232 -7.62 23.53 -9.81
N ASN A 233 -8.18 22.87 -8.80
CA ASN A 233 -9.57 23.01 -8.46
C ASN A 233 -9.63 23.92 -7.23
N PRO A 234 -9.96 25.22 -7.40
CA PRO A 234 -10.12 26.16 -6.30
C PRO A 234 -11.31 25.81 -5.37
N SER A 235 -11.99 24.68 -5.60
CA SER A 235 -13.13 24.21 -4.81
C SER A 235 -12.77 23.28 -3.64
N PHE A 236 -11.48 23.05 -3.33
CA PHE A 236 -11.09 22.51 -2.03
C PHE A 236 -10.95 23.62 -0.98
N THR A 237 -12.08 24.22 -0.65
CA THR A 237 -12.34 24.87 0.64
C THR A 237 -13.58 24.18 1.22
N GLY A 238 -13.38 23.27 2.17
CA GLY A 238 -14.44 22.48 2.80
C GLY A 238 -13.91 21.19 3.39
#